data_AF-A0A953UZA7-F1
#
_entry.id   AF-A0A953UZA7-F1
#
_cell.length_a   1.000
_cell.length_b   1.000
_cell.length_c   1.000
_cell.angle_alpha   90.00
_cell.angle_beta   90.00
_cell.angle_gamma   90.00
#
_symmetry.space_group_name_H-M   'P 1'
#
loop_
_entity.id
_entity.type
_entity.pdbx_description
1 polymer ?
#
loop_
_entity_poly.entity_id
_entity_poly.type
_entity_poly.pdbx_seq_one_letter_code
_entity_poly.pdbx_strand_id
1 'polypeptide(L)'
;MNRDQICGSKPPKNRIVPASLQRRVFEEYGISGAEPRAYEVDYLITPALGGADDIRNLWPQSNSSAVWNARVKDALEDRLHDLVCDGRLDLVTAQRDISSDWIAAYKKYFETDRPLQ
;
A
#
# COMPACT_ATOMS: atom_id res chain seq x y z
N MET A 1 14.16 -5.17 6.55
CA MET A 1 14.74 -4.88 5.22
C MET A 1 15.38 -3.49 5.26
N ASN A 2 16.47 -3.26 4.54
CA ASN A 2 17.09 -1.93 4.39
C ASN A 2 17.01 -1.46 2.92
N ARG A 3 17.43 -0.20 2.65
CA ARG A 3 17.39 0.40 1.30
C ARG A 3 18.07 -0.48 0.25
N ASP A 4 19.28 -0.95 0.52
CA ASP A 4 20.06 -1.69 -0.46
C ASP A 4 19.39 -3.03 -0.81
N GLN A 5 18.72 -3.67 0.16
CA GLN A 5 17.94 -4.89 -0.07
C GLN A 5 16.72 -4.67 -0.97
N ILE A 6 16.00 -3.54 -0.82
CA ILE A 6 14.79 -3.26 -1.60
C ILE A 6 15.06 -2.66 -2.99
N CYS A 7 16.22 -2.04 -3.18
CA CYS A 7 16.62 -1.39 -4.45
C CYS A 7 17.52 -2.28 -5.32
N GLY A 8 18.25 -3.22 -4.71
CA GLY A 8 19.15 -4.14 -5.42
C GLY A 8 18.48 -5.37 -6.03
N SER A 9 17.17 -5.53 -5.85
CA SER A 9 16.40 -6.67 -6.37
C SER A 9 15.10 -6.20 -7.01
N LYS A 10 14.56 -6.99 -7.95
CA LYS A 10 13.24 -6.70 -8.51
C LYS A 10 12.23 -6.65 -7.36
N PRO A 11 11.41 -5.59 -7.22
CA PRO A 11 10.48 -5.46 -6.13
C PRO A 11 9.58 -6.71 -6.04
N PRO A 12 9.45 -7.34 -4.87
CA PRO A 12 8.54 -8.45 -4.70
C PRO A 12 7.12 -8.00 -5.00
N LYS A 13 6.38 -8.80 -5.78
CA LYS A 13 4.96 -8.55 -6.02
C LYS A 13 4.14 -8.85 -4.77
N ASN A 14 3.01 -8.14 -4.62
CA ASN A 14 2.01 -8.46 -3.61
C ASN A 14 1.54 -9.91 -3.79
N ARG A 15 1.49 -10.65 -2.69
CA ARG A 15 1.05 -12.04 -2.70
C ARG A 15 -0.46 -12.10 -2.84
N ILE A 16 -0.96 -13.16 -3.48
CA ILE A 16 -2.40 -13.45 -3.48
C ILE A 16 -2.78 -13.82 -2.05
N VAL A 17 -3.57 -12.97 -1.40
CA VAL A 17 -4.10 -13.22 -0.06
C VAL A 17 -5.19 -14.30 -0.15
N PRO A 18 -5.07 -15.46 0.54
CA PRO A 18 -6.10 -16.50 0.52
C PRO A 18 -7.44 -15.99 1.03
N ALA A 19 -8.56 -16.49 0.49
CA ALA A 19 -9.90 -16.03 0.86
C ALA A 19 -10.21 -16.12 2.38
N SER A 20 -9.64 -17.11 3.08
CA SER A 20 -9.76 -17.23 4.54
C SER A 20 -9.05 -16.10 5.28
N LEU A 21 -7.88 -15.66 4.80
CA LEU A 21 -7.17 -14.52 5.37
C LEU A 21 -7.87 -13.20 5.01
N GLN A 22 -8.40 -13.09 3.79
CA GLN A 22 -9.18 -11.92 3.39
C GLN A 22 -10.39 -11.69 4.31
N ARG A 23 -11.13 -12.76 4.62
CA ARG A 23 -12.29 -12.70 5.53
C ARG A 23 -11.89 -12.23 6.93
N ARG A 24 -10.77 -12.74 7.47
CA ARG A 24 -10.26 -12.34 8.78
C ARG A 24 -9.89 -10.86 8.83
N VAL A 25 -9.24 -10.34 7.78
CA VAL A 25 -8.94 -8.91 7.68
C VAL A 25 -10.24 -8.10 7.64
N PHE A 26 -11.23 -8.49 6.85
CA PHE A 26 -12.50 -7.76 6.82
C PHE A 26 -13.23 -7.76 8.17
N GLU A 27 -13.19 -8.88 8.90
CA GLU A 27 -13.72 -8.97 10.27
C GLU A 27 -12.99 -8.03 11.25
N GLU A 28 -11.65 -7.96 11.20
CA GLU A 28 -10.86 -7.04 12.04
C GLU A 28 -11.20 -5.56 11.81
N TYR A 29 -11.62 -5.21 10.60
CA TYR A 29 -12.03 -3.85 10.22
C TYR A 29 -13.56 -3.64 10.28
N GLY A 30 -14.33 -4.61 10.79
CA GLY A 30 -15.79 -4.49 10.94
C GLY A 30 -16.58 -4.48 9.63
N ILE A 31 -15.99 -4.94 8.52
CA ILE A 31 -16.63 -5.00 7.21
C ILE A 31 -17.45 -6.28 7.11
N SER A 32 -18.78 -6.12 7.04
CA SER A 32 -19.72 -7.22 6.79
C SER A 32 -20.58 -6.92 5.56
N GLY A 33 -20.90 -7.94 4.77
CA GLY A 33 -21.79 -7.80 3.61
C GLY A 33 -21.24 -6.95 2.45
N ALA A 34 -19.92 -6.76 2.35
CA ALA A 34 -19.32 -6.06 1.23
C ALA A 34 -19.67 -6.75 -0.10
N GLU A 35 -19.97 -5.95 -1.13
CA GLU A 35 -20.19 -6.48 -2.47
C GLU A 35 -18.96 -7.25 -2.94
N PRO A 36 -19.13 -8.32 -3.74
CA PRO A 36 -18.01 -9.03 -4.34
C PRO A 36 -17.07 -8.05 -5.06
N ARG A 37 -15.78 -8.06 -4.69
CA ARG A 37 -14.71 -7.18 -5.24
C ARG A 37 -14.78 -5.70 -4.85
N ALA A 38 -15.66 -5.28 -3.95
CA ALA A 38 -15.67 -3.90 -3.44
C ALA A 38 -14.36 -3.53 -2.72
N TYR A 39 -13.69 -4.53 -2.15
CA TYR A 39 -12.39 -4.41 -1.51
C TYR A 39 -11.45 -5.51 -2.00
N GLU A 40 -10.16 -5.19 -1.96
CA GLU A 40 -9.09 -6.17 -1.94
C GLU A 40 -8.33 -6.06 -0.61
N VAL A 41 -7.68 -7.15 -0.22
CA VAL A 41 -6.73 -7.08 0.91
C VAL A 41 -5.37 -6.73 0.35
N ASP A 42 -4.85 -5.62 0.84
CA ASP A 42 -3.61 -5.03 0.39
C ASP A 42 -2.71 -4.73 1.59
N TYR A 43 -1.44 -4.41 1.34
CA TYR A 43 -0.48 -4.11 2.38
C TYR A 43 -0.55 -2.64 2.83
N LEU A 44 -0.40 -2.37 4.14
CA LEU A 44 -0.21 -1.00 4.64
C LEU A 44 1.16 -0.46 4.21
N ILE A 45 2.18 -1.31 4.32
CA ILE A 45 3.53 -1.11 3.77
C ILE A 45 3.76 -2.20 2.73
N THR A 46 3.91 -1.82 1.47
CA THR A 46 4.17 -2.76 0.38
C THR A 46 5.49 -3.52 0.57
N PRO A 47 5.58 -4.78 0.11
CA PRO A 47 6.83 -5.53 0.06
C PRO A 47 7.96 -4.80 -0.67
N ALA A 48 7.65 -3.95 -1.66
CA ALA A 48 8.63 -3.10 -2.33
C ALA A 48 9.32 -2.12 -1.37
N LEU A 49 8.63 -1.67 -0.33
CA LEU A 49 9.17 -0.85 0.76
C LEU A 49 9.57 -1.70 1.98
N GLY A 50 9.75 -3.01 1.81
CA GLY A 50 10.18 -3.91 2.88
C GLY A 50 9.11 -4.25 3.91
N GLY A 51 7.83 -4.10 3.56
CA GLY A 51 6.71 -4.53 4.39
C GLY A 51 6.69 -6.05 4.63
N ALA A 52 6.22 -6.44 5.80
CA ALA A 52 6.15 -7.85 6.21
C ALA A 52 4.86 -8.53 5.74
N ASP A 53 4.94 -9.84 5.50
CA ASP A 53 3.78 -10.71 5.26
C ASP A 53 3.10 -11.09 6.59
N ASP A 54 2.49 -10.09 7.22
CA ASP A 54 1.86 -10.18 8.54
C ASP A 54 0.44 -9.59 8.45
N ILE A 55 -0.53 -10.22 9.10
CA ILE A 55 -1.92 -9.75 9.11
C ILE A 55 -2.06 -8.31 9.63
N ARG A 56 -1.17 -7.87 10.53
CA ARG A 56 -1.13 -6.50 11.06
C ARG A 56 -0.66 -5.48 10.02
N ASN A 57 -0.07 -5.94 8.91
CA ASN A 57 0.32 -5.13 7.77
C ASN A 57 -0.68 -5.28 6.61
N LEU A 58 -1.84 -5.90 6.84
CA LEU A 58 -2.89 -6.07 5.83
C LEU A 58 -4.12 -5.23 6.19
N TRP A 59 -4.77 -4.69 5.17
CA TRP A 59 -5.97 -3.87 5.34
C TRP A 59 -6.90 -3.96 4.13
N PRO A 60 -8.20 -3.65 4.28
CA PRO A 60 -9.16 -3.63 3.19
C PRO A 60 -9.00 -2.35 2.35
N GLN A 61 -8.39 -2.48 1.18
CA GLN A 61 -8.28 -1.39 0.19
C GLN A 61 -9.53 -1.38 -0.70
N SER A 62 -10.19 -0.24 -0.80
CA SER A 62 -11.38 -0.09 -1.65
C SER A 62 -11.00 -0.13 -3.12
N ASN A 63 -11.71 -0.96 -3.88
CA ASN A 63 -11.70 -1.01 -5.35
C ASN A 63 -12.86 -0.21 -5.96
N SER A 64 -13.92 0.05 -5.19
CA SER A 64 -15.13 0.74 -5.64
C SER A 64 -15.08 2.26 -5.48
N SER A 65 -14.13 2.79 -4.71
CA SER A 65 -13.94 4.24 -4.56
C SER A 65 -13.56 4.89 -5.90
N ALA A 66 -14.35 5.87 -6.34
CA ALA A 66 -14.14 6.52 -7.64
C ALA A 66 -12.86 7.36 -7.72
N VAL A 67 -12.37 7.86 -6.57
CA VAL A 67 -11.23 8.78 -6.51
C VAL A 67 -10.03 8.11 -5.85
N TRP A 68 -10.17 7.64 -4.61
CA TRP A 68 -9.08 7.05 -3.84
C TRP A 68 -9.24 5.53 -3.80
N ASN A 69 -8.68 4.83 -4.78
CA ASN A 69 -8.73 3.37 -4.93
C ASN A 69 -7.35 2.72 -4.98
N ALA A 70 -7.32 1.39 -5.05
CA ALA A 70 -6.12 0.57 -5.12
C ALA A 70 -5.09 1.08 -6.13
N ARG A 71 -5.50 1.39 -7.37
CA ARG A 71 -4.57 1.86 -8.41
C ARG A 71 -3.85 3.16 -8.05
N VAL A 72 -4.54 4.05 -7.34
CA VAL A 72 -3.94 5.31 -6.88
C VAL A 72 -2.92 5.05 -5.79
N LYS A 73 -3.19 4.08 -4.92
CA LYS A 73 -2.23 3.64 -3.91
C LYS A 73 -1.03 2.93 -4.54
N ASP A 74 -1.23 2.09 -5.55
CA ASP A 74 -0.13 1.46 -6.31
C ASP A 74 0.83 2.51 -6.87
N ALA A 75 0.29 3.59 -7.47
CA ALA A 75 1.11 4.68 -7.98
C ALA A 75 1.93 5.38 -6.87
N LEU A 76 1.38 5.50 -5.65
CA LEU A 76 2.14 5.98 -4.50
C LEU A 76 3.23 4.99 -4.07
N GLU A 77 2.94 3.70 -4.05
CA GLU A 77 3.92 2.66 -3.72
C GLU A 77 5.14 2.72 -4.65
N ASP A 78 4.90 2.77 -5.95
CA ASP A 78 5.95 2.90 -6.96
C ASP A 78 6.74 4.21 -6.77
N ARG A 79 6.04 5.33 -6.59
CA ARG A 79 6.68 6.64 -6.39
C ARG A 79 7.56 6.67 -5.14
N LEU A 80 7.11 6.09 -4.03
CA LEU A 80 7.89 6.02 -2.80
C LEU A 80 9.09 5.11 -2.95
N HIS A 81 8.95 3.98 -3.65
CA HIS A 81 10.05 3.07 -3.93
C HIS A 81 11.15 3.77 -4.72
N ASP A 82 10.78 4.46 -5.81
CA ASP A 82 11.71 5.25 -6.63
C ASP A 82 12.44 6.32 -5.80
N LEU A 83 11.70 7.10 -5.00
CA LEU A 83 12.29 8.13 -4.15
C LEU A 83 13.28 7.57 -3.12
N VAL A 84 12.99 6.39 -2.56
CA VAL A 84 13.88 5.72 -1.62
C VAL A 84 15.13 5.18 -2.33
N CYS A 85 14.97 4.59 -3.52
CA CYS A 85 16.09 4.07 -4.29
C CYS A 85 16.99 5.14 -4.88
N ASP A 86 16.44 6.31 -5.21
CA ASP A 86 17.20 7.51 -5.59
C ASP A 86 17.89 8.18 -4.40
N GLY A 87 17.63 7.73 -3.15
CA GLY A 87 18.16 8.33 -1.94
C GLY A 87 17.55 9.70 -1.62
N ARG A 88 16.41 10.04 -2.23
CA ARG A 88 15.67 11.30 -2.03
C ARG A 88 14.71 11.22 -0.84
N LEU A 89 14.41 10.02 -0.37
CA LEU A 89 13.55 9.76 0.78
C LEU A 89 14.14 8.64 1.63
N ASP A 90 14.12 8.82 2.95
CA ASP A 90 14.49 7.74 3.87
C ASP A 90 13.41 6.65 3.92
N LEU A 91 13.82 5.38 3.97
CA LEU A 91 12.92 4.23 3.95
C LEU A 91 11.92 4.25 5.12
N VAL A 92 12.37 4.58 6.33
CA VAL A 92 11.50 4.63 7.51
C VAL A 92 10.46 5.73 7.35
N THR A 93 10.84 6.86 6.75
CA THR A 93 9.92 7.95 6.44
C THR A 93 8.87 7.52 5.41
N ALA A 94 9.27 6.85 4.32
CA ALA A 94 8.35 6.34 3.32
C ALA A 94 7.34 5.35 3.94
N GLN A 95 7.82 4.40 4.74
CA GLN A 95 7.01 3.41 5.45
C GLN A 95 6.00 4.06 6.41
N ARG A 96 6.43 5.06 7.20
CA ARG A 96 5.57 5.78 8.12
C ARG A 96 4.49 6.57 7.37
N ASP A 97 4.85 7.26 6.31
CA ASP A 97 3.91 8.13 5.60
C ASP A 97 2.82 7.30 4.89
N ILE A 98 3.18 6.20 4.21
CA ILE A 98 2.19 5.34 3.53
C ILE A 98 1.27 4.59 4.51
N SER A 99 1.79 4.12 5.65
CA SER A 99 1.00 3.34 6.61
C SER A 99 0.09 4.17 7.52
N SER A 100 0.37 5.47 7.70
CA SER A 100 -0.41 6.34 8.57
C SER A 100 -1.57 7.03 7.85
N ASP A 101 -1.30 7.63 6.70
CA ASP A 101 -2.29 8.26 5.83
C ASP A 101 -1.77 8.29 4.39
N TRP A 102 -2.05 7.22 3.65
CA TRP A 102 -1.61 7.08 2.26
C TRP A 102 -2.19 8.16 1.34
N ILE A 103 -3.36 8.74 1.65
CA ILE A 103 -3.95 9.83 0.84
C ILE A 103 -3.12 11.10 1.05
N ALA A 104 -2.83 11.46 2.31
CA ALA A 104 -1.96 12.60 2.60
C ALA A 104 -0.55 12.40 2.01
N ALA A 105 -0.01 11.18 2.07
CA ALA A 105 1.25 10.84 1.44
C ALA A 105 1.18 11.01 -0.09
N TYR A 106 0.13 10.53 -0.75
CA TYR A 106 -0.07 10.74 -2.20
C TYR A 106 -0.02 12.22 -2.54
N LYS A 107 -0.81 13.04 -1.85
CA LYS A 107 -0.85 14.48 -2.07
C LYS A 107 0.52 15.14 -1.91
N LYS A 108 1.27 14.73 -0.89
CA LYS A 108 2.62 15.21 -0.60
C LYS A 108 3.62 14.86 -1.72
N TYR A 109 3.66 13.60 -2.17
CA TYR A 109 4.72 13.11 -3.07
C TYR A 109 4.42 13.32 -4.57
N PHE A 110 3.16 13.61 -4.90
CA PHE A 110 2.71 14.02 -6.22
C PHE A 110 2.37 15.52 -6.33
N GLU A 111 2.46 16.26 -5.23
CA GLU A 111 2.20 17.71 -5.15
C GLU A 111 0.82 18.09 -5.75
N THR A 112 -0.21 17.36 -5.33
CA THR A 112 -1.58 17.48 -5.87
C THR A 112 -2.62 17.25 -4.79
N ASP A 113 -3.83 17.81 -4.95
CA ASP A 113 -4.97 17.52 -4.07
C ASP A 113 -5.84 16.34 -4.55
N ARG A 114 -5.60 15.86 -5.77
CA ARG A 114 -6.38 14.80 -6.42
C ARG A 114 -5.45 13.79 -7.12
N PRO A 115 -5.87 12.53 -7.27
CA PRO A 115 -5.12 11.53 -8.02
C PRO A 115 -4.79 12.03 -9.44
N LEU A 116 -3.53 11.86 -9.83
CA LEU A 116 -3.10 12.01 -11.22
C LEU A 116 -3.43 10.68 -11.89
N GLN A 117 -4.41 10.69 -12.78
CA GLN A 117 -4.92 9.49 -13.46
C GLN A 117 -3.87 8.80 -14.31
#